data_AF-M7NFW5-F1
#
_entry.id   AF-M7NFW5-F1
#
_cell.length_a   1.000
_cell.length_b   1.000
_cell.length_c   1.000
_cell.angle_alpha   90.00
_cell.angle_beta   90.00
_cell.angle_gamma   90.00
#
_symmetry.space_group_name_H-M   'P 1'
#
loop_
_entity.id
_entity.type
_entity.pdbx_description
1 polymer ?
#
loop_
_entity_poly.entity_id
_entity_poly.type
_entity_poly.pdbx_seq_one_letter_code
_entity_poly.pdbx_strand_id
1 'polypeptide(L)'
;MPKYIPDRATAANWQRHLVLTGVLWFSLLSALAQQGSMPMSLGNYPQLGSQAGLQRLVSSRQQATLVHFYARREYRLAWFGRWGLRSPADSLLLLIGQSTDQGLLPAHYHQERLQTLFALISQHQATALQVEEADYLLSDAFFTLALHLQKGRFVPHTGVPARQLLPADEPLAALLEIGLHENNLRQQLLELEPQHAQYRLLKAALEQRLKRYRKLQQPGPRPPAAEVLALEQEMRLLAVNLERWRWEARSFPYTYLLVNLPAYKLQVLEGDMPVFSSRVTLANPPPPARCWKAASIAFSSIPTGRCPVALPVRGNARPG
;
A
#
# COMPACT_ATOMS: atom_id res chain seq x y z
N MET A 1 15.84 -17.74 -11.87
CA MET A 1 15.22 -16.51 -11.35
C MET A 1 14.54 -15.80 -12.49
N PRO A 2 13.21 -15.60 -12.51
CA PRO A 2 12.66 -14.56 -13.36
C PRO A 2 13.13 -13.22 -12.79
N LYS A 3 13.85 -12.44 -13.60
CA LYS A 3 14.15 -11.04 -13.30
C LYS A 3 12.80 -10.33 -13.10
N TYR A 4 12.50 -9.89 -11.88
CA TYR A 4 11.40 -8.96 -11.66
C TYR A 4 11.84 -7.61 -12.24
N ILE A 5 11.59 -7.43 -13.53
CA ILE A 5 11.59 -6.14 -14.19
C ILE A 5 10.17 -5.63 -13.97
N PRO A 6 9.95 -4.57 -13.16
CA PRO A 6 8.64 -3.95 -13.09
C PRO A 6 8.25 -3.54 -14.52
N ASP A 7 7.01 -3.86 -14.89
CA ASP A 7 6.45 -3.60 -16.21
C ASP A 7 6.82 -2.17 -16.69
N ARG A 8 7.25 -2.01 -17.95
CA ARG A 8 7.53 -0.67 -18.53
C ARG A 8 6.32 0.25 -18.37
N ALA A 9 5.10 -0.30 -18.30
CA ALA A 9 3.88 0.45 -17.98
C ALA A 9 3.91 1.06 -16.56
N THR A 10 4.38 0.34 -15.55
CA THR A 10 4.50 0.87 -14.17
C THR A 10 5.58 1.93 -14.04
N ALA A 11 6.68 1.83 -14.81
CA ALA A 11 7.74 2.83 -14.87
C ALA A 11 7.29 4.14 -15.53
N ALA A 12 6.47 4.05 -16.59
CA ALA A 12 5.87 5.19 -17.28
C ALA A 12 4.73 5.85 -16.47
N ASN A 13 4.03 5.09 -15.63
CA ASN A 13 2.93 5.63 -14.81
C ASN A 13 3.40 6.55 -13.68
N TRP A 14 4.60 6.37 -13.13
CA TRP A 14 5.17 7.33 -12.16
C TRP A 14 5.29 8.74 -12.76
N GLN A 15 5.57 8.86 -14.06
CA GLN A 15 5.75 10.15 -14.73
C GLN A 15 4.42 10.87 -15.05
N ARG A 16 3.33 10.13 -15.26
CA ARG A 16 2.02 10.70 -15.66
C ARG A 16 1.16 11.22 -14.49
N HIS A 17 1.24 10.59 -13.32
CA HIS A 17 0.36 10.93 -12.18
C HIS A 17 0.93 11.98 -11.21
N LEU A 18 2.12 12.53 -11.48
CA LEU A 18 2.82 13.43 -10.55
C LEU A 18 2.52 14.93 -10.73
N VAL A 19 1.70 15.33 -11.72
CA VAL A 19 1.60 16.75 -12.11
C VAL A 19 0.33 17.47 -11.65
N LEU A 20 -0.75 16.81 -11.20
CA LEU A 20 -2.02 17.53 -10.96
C LEU A 20 -2.82 17.13 -9.71
N THR A 21 -2.29 16.29 -8.82
CA THR A 21 -3.11 15.65 -7.77
C THR A 21 -3.27 16.44 -6.46
N GLY A 22 -2.49 17.51 -6.25
CA GLY A 22 -2.56 18.33 -5.02
C GLY A 22 -3.43 19.59 -5.14
N VAL A 23 -3.25 20.38 -6.22
CA VAL A 23 -3.84 21.73 -6.33
C VAL A 23 -5.27 21.71 -6.89
N LEU A 24 -5.56 20.87 -7.90
CA LEU A 24 -6.91 20.73 -8.45
C LEU A 24 -7.87 20.06 -7.45
N TRP A 25 -7.32 19.23 -6.57
CA TRP A 25 -8.10 18.51 -5.58
C TRP A 25 -8.46 19.36 -4.37
N PHE A 26 -7.57 20.26 -3.93
CA PHE A 26 -7.88 21.27 -2.91
C PHE A 26 -8.94 22.27 -3.39
N SER A 27 -8.93 22.61 -4.69
CA SER A 27 -9.92 23.52 -5.30
C SER A 27 -11.33 22.91 -5.35
N LEU A 28 -11.43 21.62 -5.68
CA LEU A 28 -12.71 20.88 -5.68
C LEU A 28 -13.27 20.71 -4.25
N LEU A 29 -12.40 20.44 -3.26
CA LEU A 29 -12.76 20.34 -1.83
C LEU A 29 -13.20 21.69 -1.24
N SER A 30 -12.57 22.80 -1.65
CA SER A 30 -12.93 24.14 -1.16
C SER A 30 -14.31 24.58 -1.66
N ALA A 31 -14.70 24.16 -2.87
CA ALA A 31 -16.00 24.48 -3.45
C ALA A 31 -17.17 23.81 -2.71
N LEU A 32 -16.97 22.56 -2.24
CA LEU A 32 -17.96 21.84 -1.43
C LEU A 32 -18.20 22.50 -0.06
N ALA A 33 -17.20 23.15 0.52
CA ALA A 33 -17.29 23.78 1.83
C ALA A 33 -17.94 25.18 1.82
N GLN A 34 -17.98 25.87 0.67
CA GLN A 34 -18.39 27.29 0.59
C GLN A 34 -19.84 27.54 0.17
N GLN A 35 -20.58 26.55 -0.37
CA GLN A 35 -21.96 26.76 -0.81
C GLN A 35 -22.97 26.14 0.16
N GLY A 36 -23.29 26.90 1.21
CA GLY A 36 -24.48 26.67 2.02
C GLY A 36 -25.75 27.06 1.26
N SER A 37 -26.18 26.28 0.25
CA SER A 37 -27.53 26.35 -0.36
C SER A 37 -27.76 25.10 -1.23
N MET A 38 -28.44 24.07 -0.71
CA MET A 38 -28.80 22.86 -1.48
C MET A 38 -30.21 22.98 -2.09
N PRO A 39 -30.39 22.57 -3.36
CA PRO A 39 -31.62 21.86 -3.72
C PRO A 39 -31.31 20.64 -4.60
N MET A 40 -31.08 19.51 -3.94
CA MET A 40 -31.61 18.22 -4.39
C MET A 40 -32.45 17.71 -3.22
N SER A 41 -33.64 17.18 -3.47
CA SER A 41 -34.53 16.65 -2.44
C SER A 41 -33.76 15.67 -1.54
N LEU A 42 -33.44 16.11 -0.32
CA LEU A 42 -32.56 15.49 0.69
C LEU A 42 -33.15 14.20 1.32
N GLY A 43 -34.11 13.54 0.66
CA GLY A 43 -34.86 12.42 1.22
C GLY A 43 -34.28 11.01 0.99
N ASN A 44 -33.49 10.78 -0.07
CA ASN A 44 -33.36 9.41 -0.62
C ASN A 44 -31.97 8.76 -0.57
N TYR A 45 -30.89 9.44 -0.16
CA TYR A 45 -29.56 8.77 -0.02
C TYR A 45 -29.58 7.46 0.79
N PRO A 46 -30.35 7.34 1.89
CA PRO A 46 -30.44 6.09 2.65
C PRO A 46 -31.06 4.93 1.87
N GLN A 47 -31.79 5.19 0.79
CA GLN A 47 -32.49 4.19 -0.04
C GLN A 47 -31.83 3.95 -1.40
N LEU A 48 -30.74 4.64 -1.73
CA LEU A 48 -30.05 4.46 -3.01
C LEU A 48 -29.30 3.13 -3.09
N GLY A 49 -28.69 2.70 -1.99
CA GLY A 49 -27.86 1.51 -1.99
C GLY A 49 -28.63 0.24 -2.38
N SER A 50 -28.11 -0.52 -3.34
CA SER A 50 -28.78 -1.71 -3.86
C SER A 50 -27.81 -2.85 -4.17
N GLN A 51 -28.27 -4.10 -4.00
CA GLN A 51 -27.50 -5.27 -4.40
C GLN A 51 -27.16 -5.25 -5.89
N ALA A 52 -28.11 -4.81 -6.73
CA ALA A 52 -27.91 -4.68 -8.17
C ALA A 52 -26.84 -3.62 -8.49
N GLY A 53 -26.80 -2.50 -7.77
CA GLY A 53 -25.75 -1.48 -7.86
C GLY A 53 -24.37 -2.07 -7.61
N LEU A 54 -24.23 -2.79 -6.49
CA LEU A 54 -22.98 -3.43 -6.13
C LEU A 54 -22.55 -4.50 -7.15
N GLN A 55 -23.46 -5.33 -7.65
CA GLN A 55 -23.16 -6.37 -8.64
C GLN A 55 -22.69 -5.82 -9.99
N ARG A 56 -23.06 -4.59 -10.36
CA ARG A 56 -22.55 -3.94 -11.59
C ARG A 56 -21.07 -3.58 -11.47
N LEU A 57 -20.59 -3.29 -10.26
CA LEU A 57 -19.18 -2.99 -9.98
C LEU A 57 -18.37 -4.25 -9.68
N VAL A 58 -18.96 -5.20 -8.97
CA VAL A 58 -18.30 -6.42 -8.55
C VAL A 58 -18.27 -7.44 -9.69
N SER A 59 -17.18 -7.43 -10.43
CA SER A 59 -16.93 -8.37 -11.53
C SER A 59 -16.08 -9.59 -11.15
N SER A 60 -15.60 -9.70 -9.89
CA SER A 60 -14.70 -10.79 -9.50
C SER A 60 -14.80 -11.22 -8.02
N ARG A 61 -14.34 -12.46 -7.75
CA ARG A 61 -14.19 -13.04 -6.41
C ARG A 61 -13.25 -12.22 -5.48
N GLN A 62 -12.45 -11.31 -6.03
CA GLN A 62 -11.45 -10.51 -5.30
C GLN A 62 -12.06 -9.36 -4.48
N GLN A 63 -13.38 -9.16 -4.57
CA GLN A 63 -14.13 -8.14 -3.82
C GLN A 63 -15.05 -8.77 -2.76
N ALA A 64 -14.77 -10.00 -2.32
CA ALA A 64 -15.57 -10.70 -1.29
C ALA A 64 -15.77 -9.86 -0.01
N THR A 65 -14.74 -9.15 0.46
CA THR A 65 -14.85 -8.23 1.61
C THR A 65 -15.86 -7.11 1.38
N LEU A 66 -15.86 -6.52 0.19
CA LEU A 66 -16.79 -5.44 -0.18
C LEU A 66 -18.24 -5.95 -0.20
N VAL A 67 -18.45 -7.13 -0.80
CA VAL A 67 -19.76 -7.78 -0.85
C VAL A 67 -20.27 -8.09 0.56
N HIS A 68 -19.44 -8.70 1.41
CA HIS A 68 -19.81 -8.99 2.80
C HIS A 68 -20.13 -7.72 3.60
N PHE A 69 -19.31 -6.67 3.45
CA PHE A 69 -19.49 -5.39 4.13
C PHE A 69 -20.86 -4.77 3.81
N TYR A 70 -21.22 -4.62 2.53
CA TYR A 70 -22.51 -4.05 2.16
C TYR A 70 -23.70 -4.98 2.42
N ALA A 71 -23.52 -6.30 2.35
CA ALA A 71 -24.57 -7.24 2.75
C ALA A 71 -24.96 -7.04 4.22
N ARG A 72 -23.97 -6.86 5.12
CA ARG A 72 -24.21 -6.58 6.55
C ARG A 72 -24.86 -5.21 6.80
N ARG A 73 -24.67 -4.25 5.89
CA ARG A 73 -25.28 -2.91 5.96
C ARG A 73 -26.68 -2.85 5.33
N GLU A 74 -27.21 -3.98 4.84
CA GLU A 74 -28.44 -4.03 4.04
C GLU A 74 -28.33 -3.12 2.81
N TYR A 75 -27.13 -3.10 2.21
CA TYR A 75 -26.75 -2.28 1.07
C TYR A 75 -26.79 -0.77 1.27
N ARG A 76 -27.11 -0.26 2.47
CA ARG A 76 -27.08 1.17 2.78
C ARG A 76 -25.69 1.77 2.56
N LEU A 77 -25.67 2.95 1.95
CA LEU A 77 -24.44 3.70 1.65
C LEU A 77 -23.61 3.94 2.93
N ALA A 78 -22.29 3.85 2.78
CA ALA A 78 -21.34 3.95 3.88
C ALA A 78 -20.81 5.39 4.03
N TRP A 79 -20.58 6.06 2.92
CA TRP A 79 -19.89 7.34 2.80
C TRP A 79 -20.84 8.52 2.56
N PHE A 80 -22.08 8.24 2.11
CA PHE A 80 -23.14 9.23 1.97
C PHE A 80 -24.20 9.07 3.05
N GLY A 81 -24.52 10.17 3.74
CA GLY A 81 -25.60 10.24 4.71
C GLY A 81 -26.72 11.17 4.27
N ARG A 82 -27.61 11.51 5.21
CA ARG A 82 -28.75 12.43 4.96
C ARG A 82 -28.33 13.83 4.49
N TRP A 83 -27.11 14.24 4.82
CA TRP A 83 -26.55 15.56 4.47
C TRP A 83 -25.52 15.48 3.33
N GLY A 84 -25.48 14.38 2.58
CA GLY A 84 -24.48 14.15 1.54
C GLY A 84 -23.22 13.46 2.06
N LEU A 85 -22.07 13.79 1.48
CA LEU A 85 -20.80 13.12 1.74
C LEU A 85 -20.35 13.32 3.21
N ARG A 86 -19.91 12.24 3.85
CA ARG A 86 -19.42 12.27 5.23
C ARG A 86 -17.94 12.66 5.29
N SER A 87 -17.52 13.36 6.35
CA SER A 87 -16.13 13.77 6.59
C SER A 87 -15.05 12.67 6.46
N PRO A 88 -15.28 11.39 6.82
CA PRO A 88 -14.30 10.34 6.60
C PRO A 88 -13.92 10.15 5.12
N ALA A 89 -14.81 10.48 4.18
CA ALA A 89 -14.55 10.36 2.74
C ALA A 89 -13.43 11.31 2.32
N ASP A 90 -13.46 12.56 2.78
CA ASP A 90 -12.41 13.56 2.51
C ASP A 90 -11.05 13.09 3.03
N SER A 91 -11.04 12.46 4.21
CA SER A 91 -9.83 11.89 4.81
C SER A 91 -9.27 10.73 3.99
N LEU A 92 -10.12 9.79 3.56
CA LEU A 92 -9.71 8.67 2.73
C LEU A 92 -9.17 9.16 1.38
N LEU A 93 -9.92 10.06 0.75
CA LEU A 93 -9.52 10.70 -0.48
C LEU A 93 -8.10 11.24 -0.26
N LEU A 94 -7.88 12.15 0.69
CA LEU A 94 -6.56 12.78 0.93
C LEU A 94 -5.42 11.75 1.02
N LEU A 95 -5.67 10.64 1.71
CA LEU A 95 -4.71 9.53 1.81
C LEU A 95 -4.44 8.85 0.47
N ILE A 96 -5.46 8.63 -0.37
CA ILE A 96 -5.28 8.11 -1.74
C ILE A 96 -4.38 9.05 -2.55
N GLY A 97 -4.62 10.37 -2.46
CA GLY A 97 -3.82 11.39 -3.14
C GLY A 97 -2.36 11.41 -2.68
N GLN A 98 -2.12 11.18 -1.39
CA GLN A 98 -0.79 11.14 -0.76
C GLN A 98 -0.11 9.77 -0.80
N SER A 99 -0.78 8.73 -1.31
CA SER A 99 -0.27 7.36 -1.31
C SER A 99 1.09 7.21 -2.04
N THR A 100 1.40 8.11 -2.98
CA THR A 100 2.71 8.21 -3.65
C THR A 100 3.86 8.42 -2.68
N ASP A 101 3.65 9.20 -1.60
CA ASP A 101 4.65 9.47 -0.56
C ASP A 101 4.98 8.20 0.25
N GLN A 102 4.15 7.16 0.12
CA GLN A 102 4.31 5.85 0.76
C GLN A 102 4.76 4.76 -0.25
N GLY A 103 5.14 5.15 -1.46
CA GLY A 103 5.54 4.21 -2.52
C GLY A 103 4.36 3.43 -3.12
N LEU A 104 3.14 3.90 -2.91
CA LEU A 104 1.90 3.35 -3.47
C LEU A 104 1.41 4.21 -4.64
N LEU A 105 0.57 3.63 -5.51
CA LEU A 105 0.09 4.31 -6.70
C LEU A 105 -1.39 4.69 -6.54
N PRO A 106 -1.73 5.99 -6.56
CA PRO A 106 -3.11 6.47 -6.44
C PRO A 106 -4.09 5.82 -7.43
N ALA A 107 -3.63 5.52 -8.64
CA ALA A 107 -4.42 4.86 -9.70
C ALA A 107 -4.97 3.47 -9.28
N HIS A 108 -4.34 2.80 -8.32
CA HIS A 108 -4.84 1.51 -7.80
C HIS A 108 -6.05 1.66 -6.86
N TYR A 109 -6.43 2.90 -6.52
CA TYR A 109 -7.51 3.23 -5.61
C TYR A 109 -8.58 4.08 -6.30
N HIS A 110 -8.80 3.83 -7.59
CA HIS A 110 -9.84 4.47 -8.40
C HIS A 110 -9.76 6.00 -8.47
N GLN A 111 -8.58 6.59 -8.25
CA GLN A 111 -8.44 8.04 -8.09
C GLN A 111 -9.08 8.84 -9.24
N GLU A 112 -8.81 8.49 -10.50
CA GLU A 112 -9.33 9.22 -11.67
C GLU A 112 -10.86 9.13 -11.77
N ARG A 113 -11.42 7.94 -11.49
CA ARG A 113 -12.87 7.72 -11.54
C ARG A 113 -13.56 8.46 -10.41
N LEU A 114 -13.03 8.38 -9.19
CA LEU A 114 -13.53 9.10 -8.03
C LEU A 114 -13.47 10.62 -8.28
N GLN A 115 -12.38 11.15 -8.82
CA GLN A 115 -12.28 12.58 -9.19
C GLN A 115 -13.40 13.02 -10.15
N THR A 116 -13.68 12.20 -11.17
CA THR A 116 -14.76 12.47 -12.12
C THR A 116 -16.14 12.46 -11.43
N LEU A 117 -16.40 11.45 -10.61
CA LEU A 117 -17.67 11.32 -9.88
C LEU A 117 -17.86 12.47 -8.90
N PHE A 118 -16.84 12.86 -8.14
CA PHE A 118 -16.94 13.96 -7.19
C PHE A 118 -17.10 15.32 -7.87
N ALA A 119 -16.54 15.52 -9.07
CA ALA A 119 -16.81 16.73 -9.85
C ALA A 119 -18.30 16.81 -10.24
N LEU A 120 -18.91 15.71 -10.69
CA LEU A 120 -20.34 15.64 -11.00
C LEU A 120 -21.22 15.83 -9.76
N ILE A 121 -20.84 15.23 -8.63
CA ILE A 121 -21.57 15.35 -7.36
C ILE A 121 -21.55 16.80 -6.87
N SER A 122 -20.38 17.45 -6.90
CA SER A 122 -20.23 18.85 -6.47
C SER A 122 -21.03 19.82 -7.33
N GLN A 123 -21.19 19.51 -8.63
CA GLN A 123 -21.98 20.30 -9.57
C GLN A 123 -23.47 19.95 -9.56
N HIS A 124 -23.93 19.05 -8.68
CA HIS A 124 -25.30 18.56 -8.61
C HIS A 124 -25.78 17.88 -9.91
N GLN A 125 -24.85 17.33 -10.69
CA GLN A 125 -25.12 16.66 -11.96
C GLN A 125 -25.04 15.13 -11.87
N ALA A 126 -24.67 14.59 -10.70
CA ALA A 126 -24.54 13.16 -10.50
C ALA A 126 -25.91 12.47 -10.43
N THR A 127 -26.05 11.34 -11.13
CA THR A 127 -27.21 10.46 -11.02
C THR A 127 -27.12 9.61 -9.74
N ALA A 128 -28.26 9.03 -9.31
CA ALA A 128 -28.33 8.06 -8.22
C ALA A 128 -27.28 6.93 -8.36
N LEU A 129 -27.17 6.37 -9.57
CA LEU A 129 -26.22 5.30 -9.88
C LEU A 129 -24.76 5.75 -9.71
N GLN A 130 -24.44 7.01 -10.06
CA GLN A 130 -23.09 7.55 -9.92
C GLN A 130 -22.72 7.82 -8.45
N VAL A 131 -23.71 8.14 -7.61
CA VAL A 131 -23.51 8.27 -6.16
C VAL A 131 -23.27 6.90 -5.51
N GLU A 132 -24.09 5.90 -5.85
CA GLU A 132 -23.85 4.50 -5.46
C GLU A 132 -22.45 4.04 -5.90
N GLU A 133 -22.08 4.34 -7.14
CA GLU A 133 -20.78 4.00 -7.68
C GLU A 133 -19.63 4.60 -6.85
N ALA A 134 -19.73 5.89 -6.52
CA ALA A 134 -18.73 6.57 -5.69
C ALA A 134 -18.61 5.93 -4.30
N ASP A 135 -19.73 5.57 -3.67
CA ASP A 135 -19.75 4.93 -2.34
C ASP A 135 -19.03 3.57 -2.36
N TYR A 136 -19.35 2.74 -3.34
CA TYR A 136 -18.73 1.42 -3.52
C TYR A 136 -17.25 1.52 -3.87
N LEU A 137 -16.86 2.47 -4.74
CA LEU A 137 -15.45 2.69 -5.10
C LEU A 137 -14.62 3.24 -3.94
N LEU A 138 -15.19 4.07 -3.07
CA LEU A 138 -14.52 4.50 -1.83
C LEU A 138 -14.25 3.32 -0.89
N SER A 139 -15.25 2.45 -0.69
CA SER A 139 -15.09 1.24 0.12
C SER A 139 -14.06 0.28 -0.49
N ASP A 140 -14.08 0.08 -1.82
CA ASP A 140 -13.08 -0.74 -2.51
C ASP A 140 -11.66 -0.18 -2.38
N ALA A 141 -11.52 1.14 -2.56
CA ALA A 141 -10.28 1.86 -2.40
C ALA A 141 -9.74 1.74 -0.96
N PHE A 142 -10.62 1.87 0.04
CA PHE A 142 -10.27 1.67 1.44
C PHE A 142 -9.71 0.27 1.70
N PHE A 143 -10.45 -0.79 1.32
CA PHE A 143 -10.00 -2.16 1.59
C PHE A 143 -8.69 -2.47 0.89
N THR A 144 -8.52 -1.99 -0.34
CA THR A 144 -7.28 -2.15 -1.10
C THR A 144 -6.12 -1.40 -0.44
N LEU A 145 -6.35 -0.16 -0.01
CA LEU A 145 -5.33 0.65 0.66
C LEU A 145 -4.93 0.03 1.99
N ALA A 146 -5.90 -0.34 2.84
CA ALA A 146 -5.65 -0.98 4.12
C ALA A 146 -4.84 -2.27 3.97
N LEU A 147 -5.20 -3.13 3.00
CA LEU A 147 -4.45 -4.33 2.68
C LEU A 147 -3.02 -4.00 2.23
N HIS A 148 -2.86 -3.03 1.34
CA HIS A 148 -1.55 -2.60 0.86
C HIS A 148 -0.68 -2.02 1.98
N LEU A 149 -1.24 -1.31 2.94
CA LEU A 149 -0.48 -0.78 4.09
C LEU A 149 -0.07 -1.89 5.06
N GLN A 150 -0.97 -2.83 5.33
CA GLN A 150 -0.78 -3.88 6.33
C GLN A 150 0.10 -5.04 5.85
N LYS A 151 -0.11 -5.50 4.60
CA LYS A 151 0.49 -6.75 4.07
C LYS A 151 1.27 -6.55 2.78
N GLY A 152 1.24 -5.34 2.22
CA GLY A 152 1.82 -5.06 0.91
C GLY A 152 0.86 -5.37 -0.25
N ARG A 153 1.28 -4.99 -1.45
CA ARG A 153 0.57 -5.20 -2.72
C ARG A 153 0.73 -6.61 -3.26
N PHE A 154 1.82 -7.29 -2.90
CA PHE A 154 2.16 -8.60 -3.44
C PHE A 154 2.42 -9.59 -2.32
N VAL A 155 2.09 -10.85 -2.57
CA VAL A 155 2.54 -11.93 -1.71
C VAL A 155 4.06 -12.12 -1.92
N PRO A 156 4.85 -12.24 -0.83
CA PRO A 156 6.30 -12.35 -0.92
C PRO A 156 6.73 -13.51 -1.83
N HIS A 157 7.71 -13.26 -2.70
CA HIS A 157 8.33 -14.25 -3.58
C HIS A 157 7.43 -14.92 -4.64
N THR A 158 6.13 -14.58 -4.71
CA THR A 158 5.22 -15.11 -5.75
C THR A 158 4.98 -14.10 -6.87
N GLY A 159 5.06 -12.80 -6.57
CA GLY A 159 4.68 -11.72 -7.49
C GLY A 159 3.16 -11.63 -7.74
N VAL A 160 2.37 -12.46 -7.07
CA VAL A 160 0.91 -12.45 -7.19
C VAL A 160 0.35 -11.35 -6.28
N PRO A 161 -0.62 -10.54 -6.74
CA PRO A 161 -1.23 -9.52 -5.92
C PRO A 161 -1.83 -10.08 -4.63
N ALA A 162 -1.58 -9.41 -3.51
CA ALA A 162 -2.04 -9.80 -2.18
C ALA A 162 -3.55 -10.03 -2.14
N ARG A 163 -4.31 -9.17 -2.84
CA ARG A 163 -5.77 -9.22 -2.95
C ARG A 163 -6.32 -10.48 -3.63
N GLN A 164 -5.49 -11.18 -4.42
CA GLN A 164 -5.90 -12.41 -5.12
C GLN A 164 -5.73 -13.66 -4.28
N LEU A 165 -4.74 -13.66 -3.39
CA LEU A 165 -4.34 -14.84 -2.61
C LEU A 165 -4.80 -14.79 -1.16
N LEU A 166 -4.87 -13.60 -0.58
CA LEU A 166 -5.24 -13.46 0.83
C LEU A 166 -6.76 -13.53 0.98
N PRO A 167 -7.27 -14.22 2.01
CA PRO A 167 -8.70 -14.32 2.26
C PRO A 167 -9.30 -12.95 2.57
N ALA A 168 -10.62 -12.85 2.42
CA ALA A 168 -11.38 -11.69 2.89
C ALA A 168 -11.09 -11.48 4.40
N ASP A 169 -10.79 -10.25 4.76
CA ASP A 169 -10.28 -9.89 6.09
C ASP A 169 -11.40 -9.18 6.86
N GLU A 170 -12.17 -9.95 7.63
CA GLU A 170 -13.28 -9.44 8.46
C GLU A 170 -12.84 -8.30 9.42
N PRO A 171 -11.63 -8.33 10.03
CA PRO A 171 -11.07 -7.20 10.75
C PRO A 171 -11.04 -5.88 9.96
N LEU A 172 -10.78 -5.90 8.64
CA LEU A 172 -10.76 -4.67 7.84
C LEU A 172 -12.16 -4.09 7.63
N ALA A 173 -13.19 -4.94 7.52
CA ALA A 173 -14.59 -4.49 7.46
C ALA A 173 -15.01 -3.81 8.77
N ALA A 174 -14.63 -4.39 9.92
CA ALA A 174 -14.86 -3.77 11.22
C ALA A 174 -14.09 -2.45 11.38
N LEU A 175 -12.84 -2.40 10.91
CA LEU A 175 -12.01 -1.19 10.94
C LEU A 175 -12.65 -0.05 10.12
N LEU A 176 -13.22 -0.36 8.95
CA LEU A 176 -13.96 0.64 8.16
C LEU A 176 -15.17 1.19 8.94
N GLU A 177 -16.00 0.33 9.54
CA GLU A 177 -17.18 0.77 10.29
C GLU A 177 -16.81 1.72 11.44
N ILE A 178 -15.78 1.36 12.21
CA ILE A 178 -15.29 2.17 13.32
C ILE A 178 -14.77 3.51 12.78
N GLY A 179 -13.93 3.49 11.74
CA GLY A 179 -13.37 4.68 11.13
C GLY A 179 -14.40 5.65 10.56
N LEU A 180 -15.49 5.11 10.02
CA LEU A 180 -16.63 5.90 9.56
C LEU A 180 -17.38 6.55 10.73
N HIS A 181 -17.59 5.82 11.82
CA HIS A 181 -18.34 6.29 12.99
C HIS A 181 -17.54 7.31 13.82
N GLU A 182 -16.26 7.05 14.08
CA GLU A 182 -15.40 7.86 14.95
C GLU A 182 -14.68 9.00 14.22
N ASN A 183 -14.79 9.06 12.89
CA ASN A 183 -14.09 10.04 12.05
C ASN A 183 -12.55 10.06 12.24
N ASN A 184 -11.96 8.90 12.54
CA ASN A 184 -10.53 8.73 12.80
C ASN A 184 -9.84 7.82 11.75
N LEU A 185 -10.47 7.65 10.58
CA LEU A 185 -10.02 6.76 9.52
C LEU A 185 -8.55 6.99 9.11
N ARG A 186 -8.11 8.25 9.12
CA ARG A 186 -6.71 8.60 8.85
C ARG A 186 -5.74 7.96 9.84
N GLN A 187 -6.03 8.09 11.13
CA GLN A 187 -5.19 7.54 12.18
C GLN A 187 -5.15 6.01 12.09
N GLN A 188 -6.31 5.36 11.93
CA GLN A 188 -6.40 3.91 11.84
C GLN A 188 -5.61 3.34 10.66
N LEU A 189 -5.67 3.98 9.48
CA LEU A 189 -4.88 3.53 8.33
C LEU A 189 -3.38 3.73 8.53
N LEU A 190 -2.95 4.83 9.16
CA LEU A 190 -1.54 5.04 9.48
C LEU A 190 -1.01 4.02 10.48
N GLU A 191 -1.86 3.58 11.42
CA GLU A 191 -1.49 2.54 12.36
C GLU A 191 -1.23 1.19 11.68
N LEU A 192 -1.90 0.88 10.56
CA LEU A 192 -1.66 -0.36 9.81
C LEU A 192 -0.26 -0.47 9.21
N GLU A 193 0.46 0.65 9.06
CA GLU A 193 1.82 0.64 8.55
C GLU A 193 2.79 -0.11 9.49
N PRO A 194 3.88 -0.69 8.96
CA PRO A 194 4.95 -1.26 9.77
C PRO A 194 5.54 -0.24 10.76
N GLN A 195 5.69 -0.62 12.03
CA GLN A 195 6.10 0.28 13.11
C GLN A 195 7.63 0.36 13.32
N HIS A 196 8.41 -0.09 12.35
CA HIS A 196 9.87 -0.13 12.41
C HIS A 196 10.51 1.24 12.16
N ALA A 197 11.60 1.56 12.87
CA ALA A 197 12.36 2.78 12.63
C ALA A 197 12.88 2.87 11.19
N GLN A 198 13.37 1.75 10.65
CA GLN A 198 13.88 1.65 9.28
C GLN A 198 12.79 1.96 8.25
N TYR A 199 11.55 1.53 8.50
CA TYR A 199 10.42 1.84 7.62
C TYR A 199 10.14 3.36 7.58
N ARG A 200 10.11 4.01 8.75
CA ARG A 200 9.93 5.47 8.86
C ARG A 200 11.04 6.24 8.13
N LEU A 201 12.30 5.79 8.27
CA LEU A 201 13.44 6.40 7.57
C LEU A 201 13.33 6.28 6.05
N LEU A 202 12.93 5.11 5.55
CA LEU A 202 12.71 4.90 4.11
C LEU A 202 11.59 5.80 3.57
N LYS A 203 10.50 5.95 4.34
CA LYS A 203 9.37 6.82 3.97
C LYS A 203 9.80 8.29 3.92
N ALA A 204 10.52 8.77 4.92
CA ALA A 204 11.07 10.13 4.94
C ALA A 204 12.04 10.39 3.77
N ALA A 205 12.92 9.42 3.45
CA ALA A 205 13.83 9.52 2.32
C ALA A 205 13.06 9.60 0.98
N LEU A 206 12.03 8.77 0.80
CA LEU A 206 11.19 8.79 -0.40
C LEU A 206 10.47 10.13 -0.55
N GLU A 207 9.87 10.64 0.52
CA GLU A 207 9.21 11.94 0.54
C GLU A 207 10.16 13.07 0.13
N GLN A 208 11.40 13.06 0.64
CA GLN A 208 12.42 14.04 0.26
C GLN A 208 12.76 13.97 -1.24
N ARG A 209 12.91 12.76 -1.79
CA ARG A 209 13.17 12.57 -3.23
C ARG A 209 12.00 13.03 -4.09
N LEU A 210 10.77 12.73 -3.66
CA LEU A 210 9.55 13.19 -4.33
C LEU A 210 9.44 14.71 -4.34
N LYS A 211 9.73 15.38 -3.21
CA LYS A 211 9.78 16.85 -3.15
C LYS A 211 10.80 17.43 -4.14
N ARG A 212 12.00 16.84 -4.21
CA ARG A 212 13.02 17.24 -5.21
C ARG A 212 12.49 17.02 -6.63
N TYR A 213 11.94 15.84 -6.92
CA TYR A 213 11.40 15.52 -8.25
C TYR A 213 10.29 16.48 -8.68
N ARG A 214 9.33 16.79 -7.79
CA ARG A 214 8.26 17.78 -8.04
C ARG A 214 8.81 19.16 -8.37
N LYS A 215 9.86 19.61 -7.66
CA LYS A 215 10.53 20.89 -7.95
C LYS A 215 11.16 20.91 -9.35
N LEU A 216 11.72 19.79 -9.80
CA LEU A 216 12.32 19.67 -11.15
C LEU A 216 11.29 19.68 -12.29
N GLN A 217 10.02 19.41 -12.00
CA GLN A 217 8.93 19.47 -12.99
C GLN A 217 8.39 20.89 -13.18
N GLN A 218 8.73 21.82 -12.29
CA GLN A 218 8.33 23.22 -12.43
C GLN A 218 9.15 23.90 -13.54
N PRO A 219 8.62 24.96 -14.18
CA PRO A 219 9.35 25.71 -15.20
C PRO A 219 10.68 26.25 -14.63
N GLY A 220 11.79 25.97 -15.31
CA GLY A 220 13.12 26.42 -14.88
C GLY A 220 14.26 25.68 -15.58
N PRO A 221 15.52 25.94 -15.18
CA PRO A 221 16.69 25.24 -15.71
C PRO A 221 16.58 23.74 -15.41
N ARG A 222 16.58 22.91 -16.45
CA ARG A 222 16.44 21.46 -16.30
C ARG A 222 17.82 20.83 -16.04
N PRO A 223 17.98 20.00 -15.00
CA PRO A 223 19.21 19.24 -14.81
C PRO A 223 19.41 18.22 -15.94
N PRO A 224 20.62 17.67 -16.10
CA PRO A 224 20.90 16.63 -17.10
C PRO A 224 19.96 15.43 -16.95
N ALA A 225 19.57 14.82 -18.07
CA ALA A 225 18.65 13.67 -18.09
C ALA A 225 19.14 12.49 -17.23
N ALA A 226 20.47 12.28 -17.16
CA ALA A 226 21.07 11.23 -16.33
C ALA A 226 20.80 11.42 -14.82
N GLU A 227 20.78 12.66 -14.33
CA GLU A 227 20.48 12.96 -12.92
C GLU A 227 19.02 12.68 -12.60
N VAL A 228 18.11 13.05 -13.49
CA VAL A 228 16.67 12.77 -13.36
C VAL A 228 16.44 11.26 -13.33
N LEU A 229 17.09 10.51 -14.22
CA LEU A 229 17.00 9.05 -14.26
C LEU A 229 17.52 8.40 -12.96
N ALA A 230 18.66 8.87 -12.44
CA ALA A 230 19.21 8.38 -11.17
C ALA A 230 18.24 8.63 -9.99
N LEU A 231 17.64 9.82 -9.93
CA LEU A 231 16.63 10.15 -8.91
C LEU A 231 15.40 9.23 -9.01
N GLU A 232 14.90 8.98 -10.21
CA GLU A 232 13.78 8.04 -10.43
C GLU A 232 14.14 6.61 -10.01
N GLN A 233 15.36 6.17 -10.26
CA GLN A 233 15.86 4.87 -9.82
C GLN A 233 15.94 4.78 -8.29
N GLU A 234 16.46 5.81 -7.62
CA GLU A 234 16.46 5.88 -6.14
C GLU A 234 15.05 5.77 -5.56
N MET A 235 14.10 6.55 -6.09
CA MET A 235 12.70 6.53 -5.66
C MET A 235 12.09 5.13 -5.81
N ARG A 236 12.35 4.45 -6.94
CA ARG A 236 11.88 3.08 -7.17
C ARG A 236 12.48 2.10 -6.17
N LEU A 237 13.77 2.19 -5.87
CA LEU A 237 14.42 1.33 -4.89
C LEU A 237 13.85 1.55 -3.48
N LEU A 238 13.62 2.81 -3.09
CA LEU A 238 12.99 3.17 -1.82
C LEU A 238 11.57 2.59 -1.72
N ALA A 239 10.75 2.73 -2.77
CA ALA A 239 9.40 2.17 -2.81
C ALA A 239 9.39 0.63 -2.74
N VAL A 240 10.32 -0.04 -3.41
CA VAL A 240 10.48 -1.51 -3.31
C VAL A 240 10.90 -1.94 -1.90
N ASN A 241 11.77 -1.18 -1.25
CA ASN A 241 12.15 -1.47 0.13
C ASN A 241 10.99 -1.24 1.10
N LEU A 242 10.19 -0.19 0.92
CA LEU A 242 8.95 0.00 1.69
C LEU A 242 7.98 -1.17 1.52
N GLU A 243 7.82 -1.66 0.29
CA GLU A 243 7.02 -2.86 0.00
C GLU A 243 7.53 -4.09 0.77
N ARG A 244 8.85 -4.33 0.77
CA ARG A 244 9.44 -5.47 1.49
C ARG A 244 9.22 -5.38 3.00
N TRP A 245 9.29 -4.19 3.59
CA TRP A 245 9.02 -4.01 5.01
C TRP A 245 7.55 -4.28 5.39
N ARG A 246 6.61 -4.14 4.45
CA ARG A 246 5.20 -4.53 4.66
C ARG A 246 4.98 -6.05 4.66
N TRP A 247 5.95 -6.81 4.19
CA TRP A 247 5.94 -8.28 4.25
C TRP A 247 6.45 -8.81 5.60
N GLU A 248 7.08 -7.94 6.39
CA GLU A 248 7.56 -8.26 7.72
C GLU A 248 6.45 -8.15 8.77
N ALA A 249 6.70 -8.67 9.97
CA ALA A 249 5.76 -8.45 11.07
C ALA A 249 5.64 -6.95 11.35
N ARG A 250 4.45 -6.49 11.77
CA ARG A 250 4.20 -5.06 12.05
C ARG A 250 5.14 -4.50 13.12
N SER A 251 5.51 -5.32 14.10
CA SER A 251 6.52 -5.06 15.13
C SER A 251 7.32 -6.33 15.40
N PHE A 252 8.53 -6.15 15.92
CA PHE A 252 9.39 -7.25 16.38
C PHE A 252 9.39 -7.31 17.92
N PRO A 253 9.73 -8.47 18.52
CA PRO A 253 10.01 -8.52 19.95
C PRO A 253 11.13 -7.54 20.31
N TYR A 254 11.21 -7.17 21.60
CA TYR A 254 12.23 -6.23 22.06
C TYR A 254 13.64 -6.66 21.66
N THR A 255 13.98 -7.95 21.79
CA THR A 255 15.27 -8.48 21.34
C THR A 255 15.10 -9.37 20.12
N TYR A 256 15.82 -9.10 19.03
CA TYR A 256 15.78 -9.92 17.81
C TYR A 256 17.09 -9.90 17.03
N LEU A 257 17.29 -10.91 16.19
CA LEU A 257 18.42 -11.02 15.28
C LEU A 257 17.96 -10.72 13.85
N LEU A 258 18.61 -9.76 13.20
CA LEU A 258 18.33 -9.35 11.84
C LEU A 258 19.52 -9.68 10.93
N VAL A 259 19.26 -10.45 9.86
CA VAL A 259 20.25 -10.73 8.81
C VAL A 259 19.85 -10.00 7.53
N ASN A 260 20.61 -8.96 7.19
CA ASN A 260 20.47 -8.25 5.93
C ASN A 260 21.39 -8.90 4.88
N LEU A 261 20.83 -9.82 4.09
CA LEU A 261 21.56 -10.60 3.09
C LEU A 261 22.23 -9.72 2.01
N PRO A 262 21.55 -8.74 1.37
CA PRO A 262 22.20 -7.82 0.45
C PRO A 262 23.38 -7.04 1.05
N ALA A 263 23.34 -6.77 2.36
CA ALA A 263 24.39 -6.05 3.06
C ALA A 263 25.46 -6.95 3.70
N TYR A 264 25.35 -8.28 3.58
CA TYR A 264 26.23 -9.27 4.23
C TYR A 264 26.43 -9.01 5.74
N LYS A 265 25.35 -8.57 6.41
CA LYS A 265 25.41 -8.08 7.79
C LYS A 265 24.38 -8.78 8.66
N LEU A 266 24.81 -9.20 9.84
CA LEU A 266 23.97 -9.68 10.93
C LEU A 266 24.06 -8.69 12.09
N GLN A 267 22.92 -8.41 12.69
CA GLN A 267 22.83 -7.57 13.88
C GLN A 267 21.90 -8.22 14.90
N VAL A 268 22.26 -8.13 16.18
CA VAL A 268 21.30 -8.35 17.28
C VAL A 268 20.85 -6.98 17.75
N LEU A 269 19.55 -6.79 17.82
CA LEU A 269 18.92 -5.54 18.20
C LEU A 269 18.14 -5.70 19.50
N GLU A 270 18.22 -4.69 20.36
CA GLU A 270 17.34 -4.45 21.50
C GLU A 270 16.54 -3.16 21.23
N GLY A 271 15.23 -3.29 21.02
CA GLY A 271 14.40 -2.28 20.38
C GLY A 271 14.94 -1.93 19.00
N ASP A 272 15.32 -0.66 18.83
CA ASP A 272 15.93 -0.14 17.61
C ASP A 272 17.47 -0.02 17.71
N MET A 273 18.08 -0.48 18.80
CA MET A 273 19.51 -0.32 19.06
C MET A 273 20.29 -1.61 18.75
N PRO A 274 21.30 -1.58 17.86
CA PRO A 274 22.14 -2.74 17.62
C PRO A 274 23.12 -2.96 18.78
N VAL A 275 22.95 -4.04 19.53
CA VAL A 275 23.84 -4.45 20.63
C VAL A 275 24.98 -5.35 20.17
N PHE A 276 24.83 -5.99 19.00
CA PHE A 276 25.88 -6.78 18.36
C PHE A 276 25.82 -6.64 16.84
N SER A 277 26.97 -6.69 16.18
CA SER A 277 27.07 -6.70 14.72
C SER A 277 28.18 -7.61 14.25
N SER A 278 27.92 -8.38 13.21
CA SER A 278 28.90 -9.21 12.52
C SER A 278 28.65 -9.25 11.01
N ARG A 279 29.65 -9.67 10.24
CA ARG A 279 29.50 -9.98 8.82
C ARG A 279 29.03 -11.42 8.65
N VAL A 280 28.21 -11.66 7.63
CA VAL A 280 27.73 -13.00 7.27
C VAL A 280 28.24 -13.35 5.89
N THR A 281 28.74 -14.58 5.75
CA THR A 281 29.12 -15.14 4.46
C THR A 281 27.99 -16.03 3.94
N LEU A 282 27.69 -15.93 2.65
CA LEU A 282 26.70 -16.79 2.00
C LEU A 282 27.39 -17.95 1.30
N ALA A 283 26.66 -19.06 1.20
CA ALA A 283 27.08 -20.18 0.37
C ALA A 283 27.24 -19.73 -1.09
N ASN A 284 28.12 -20.40 -1.82
CA ASN A 284 28.32 -20.21 -3.25
C ASN A 284 27.95 -21.50 -4.00
N PRO A 285 26.93 -21.51 -4.87
CA PRO A 285 26.02 -20.40 -5.18
C PRO A 285 25.10 -20.07 -4.01
N PRO A 286 24.62 -18.81 -3.88
CA PRO A 286 23.70 -18.46 -2.81
C PRO A 286 22.41 -19.28 -2.95
N PRO A 287 21.83 -19.75 -1.83
CA PRO A 287 20.52 -20.40 -1.89
C PRO A 287 19.50 -19.44 -2.50
N PRO A 288 18.43 -19.95 -3.15
CA PRO A 288 17.38 -19.08 -3.68
C PRO A 288 16.93 -18.13 -2.57
N ALA A 289 16.93 -16.82 -2.85
CA ALA A 289 16.64 -15.77 -1.88
C ALA A 289 15.24 -15.92 -1.29
N ARG A 290 15.15 -16.71 -0.23
CA ARG A 290 13.99 -16.89 0.62
C ARG A 290 14.26 -16.09 1.87
N CYS A 291 13.36 -15.18 2.23
CA CYS A 291 13.38 -14.60 3.57
C CYS A 291 12.84 -15.65 4.54
N TRP A 292 13.60 -15.98 5.57
CA TRP A 292 13.18 -16.94 6.60
C TRP A 292 12.86 -16.18 7.87
N LYS A 293 11.80 -16.61 8.56
CA LYS A 293 11.47 -16.18 9.91
C LYS A 293 11.66 -17.39 10.83
N ALA A 294 12.36 -17.21 11.92
CA ALA A 294 12.54 -18.23 12.95
C ALA A 294 12.12 -17.65 14.29
N ALA A 295 11.27 -18.36 15.02
CA ALA A 295 10.79 -17.91 16.33
C ALA A 295 11.80 -18.21 17.45
N SER A 296 12.71 -19.15 17.24
CA SER A 296 13.72 -19.55 18.21
C SER A 296 15.05 -19.86 17.52
N ILE A 297 16.14 -19.48 18.18
CA ILE A 297 17.50 -19.81 17.79
C ILE A 297 18.10 -20.57 18.97
N ALA A 298 18.53 -21.81 18.74
CA ALA A 298 19.25 -22.59 19.73
C ALA A 298 20.76 -22.36 19.56
N PHE A 299 21.44 -22.03 20.66
CA PHE A 299 22.90 -21.95 20.68
C PHE A 299 23.47 -23.26 21.25
N SER A 300 24.42 -23.85 20.53
CA SER A 300 25.20 -24.98 21.02
C SER A 300 26.66 -24.58 21.07
N SER A 301 27.29 -24.71 22.24
CA SER A 301 28.72 -24.46 22.42
C SER A 301 29.59 -25.54 21.78
N ILE A 302 29.04 -26.75 21.59
CA ILE A 302 29.72 -27.90 20.97
C ILE A 302 28.78 -28.50 19.92
N PRO A 303 28.66 -27.89 18.74
CA PRO A 303 27.81 -28.41 17.69
C PRO A 303 28.39 -29.71 17.14
N THR A 304 27.67 -30.82 17.28
CA THR A 304 27.96 -32.03 16.48
C THR A 304 27.35 -31.84 15.09
N GLY A 305 28.20 -31.67 14.08
CA GLY A 305 27.73 -31.49 12.70
C GLY A 305 27.02 -32.74 12.20
N ARG A 306 25.72 -32.67 11.93
CA ARG A 306 25.04 -33.68 11.12
C ARG A 306 25.21 -33.30 9.65
N CYS A 307 25.90 -34.15 8.88
CA CYS A 307 25.99 -33.97 7.43
C CYS A 307 24.58 -34.09 6.82
N PRO A 308 24.05 -33.05 6.17
CA PRO A 308 22.78 -33.16 5.47
C PRO A 308 22.95 -34.13 4.30
N VAL A 309 21.96 -35.01 4.11
CA VAL A 309 21.94 -36.09 3.10
C VAL A 309 22.12 -35.58 1.65
N ALA A 310 21.99 -34.26 1.42
CA ALA A 310 22.00 -33.63 0.11
C ALA A 310 23.33 -32.98 -0.32
N LEU A 311 24.46 -33.25 0.34
CA LEU A 311 25.78 -32.80 -0.15
C LEU A 311 26.39 -33.88 -1.08
N PRO A 312 26.32 -33.74 -2.42
CA PRO A 312 27.07 -34.64 -3.28
C PRO A 312 28.56 -34.36 -3.09
N VAL A 313 29.30 -35.39 -2.66
CA VAL A 313 30.77 -35.38 -2.67
C VAL A 313 31.19 -35.22 -4.13
N ARG A 314 31.71 -34.05 -4.52
CA ARG A 314 32.43 -33.88 -5.79
C ARG A 314 33.76 -34.63 -5.68
N GLY A 315 33.74 -35.93 -5.90
CA GLY A 315 34.93 -36.72 -6.14
C GLY A 315 35.48 -36.40 -7.53
N ASN A 316 36.49 -35.53 -7.62
CA ASN A 316 37.35 -35.47 -8.80
C ASN A 316 38.28 -36.69 -8.76
N ALA A 317 37.81 -37.84 -9.25
CA ALA A 317 38.72 -38.89 -9.69
C ALA A 317 39.28 -38.47 -11.05
N ARG A 318 40.57 -38.13 -11.12
CA ARG A 318 41.30 -38.07 -12.39
C ARG A 318 41.48 -39.51 -12.90
N PRO A 319 41.10 -39.86 -14.13
CA PRO A 319 41.55 -41.11 -14.72
C PRO A 319 43.04 -40.99 -15.03
N GLY A 320 43.82 -41.95 -14.54
CA GLY A 320 45.19 -42.20 -14.96
C GLY A 320 45.25 -43.00 -16.25
#